data_AF-A0A957HT90-F1
#
_entry.id   AF-A0A957HT90-F1
#
_cell.length_a   1.000
_cell.length_b   1.000
_cell.length_c   1.000
_cell.angle_alpha   90.00
_cell.angle_beta   90.00
_cell.angle_gamma   90.00
#
_symmetry.space_group_name_H-M   'P 1'
#
loop_
_entity.id
_entity.type
_entity.pdbx_description
1 polymer ?
#
loop_
_entity_poly.entity_id
_entity_poly.type
_entity_poly.pdbx_seq_one_letter_code
_entity_poly.pdbx_strand_id
1 'polypeptide(L)' 'MNTQTKSVKTVQIANIIAFIVVLSVNVLSNALPLNGRTAGEISDALPSYFTPAGYTFSIWLLIYIGLLGFIIYQAL' A
#
# COMPACT_ATOMS: atom_id res chain seq x y z
N MET A 1 -14.46 20.53 -27.37
CA MET A 1 -13.80 20.84 -26.09
C MET A 1 -14.44 19.99 -25.00
N ASN A 2 -13.99 18.73 -24.79
CA ASN A 2 -14.53 17.79 -23.75
C ASN A 2 -13.60 16.59 -23.42
N THR A 3 -12.40 16.51 -24.02
CA THR A 3 -11.50 15.35 -23.90
C THR A 3 -10.59 15.39 -22.67
N GLN A 4 -10.38 16.56 -22.06
CA GLN A 4 -9.42 16.73 -20.95
C GLN A 4 -9.93 16.15 -19.61
N THR A 5 -11.24 16.13 -19.37
CA THR A 5 -11.83 15.70 -18.08
C THR A 5 -12.00 14.19 -17.97
N LYS A 6 -12.18 13.49 -19.09
CA LYS A 6 -12.36 12.03 -19.12
C LYS A 6 -11.11 11.30 -18.65
N SER A 7 -9.93 11.75 -19.09
CA SER A 7 -8.63 11.18 -18.72
C SER A 7 -8.36 11.30 -17.21
N VAL A 8 -8.60 12.48 -16.64
CA VAL A 8 -8.38 12.74 -15.20
C VAL A 8 -9.30 11.86 -14.33
N LYS A 9 -10.58 11.73 -14.68
CA LYS A 9 -11.51 10.84 -13.97
C LYS A 9 -11.10 9.37 -14.03
N THR A 10 -10.59 8.90 -15.16
CA THR A 10 -10.08 7.53 -15.29
C THR A 10 -8.89 7.30 -14.36
N VAL A 11 -7.94 8.23 -14.29
CA VAL A 11 -6.79 8.14 -13.39
C VAL A 11 -7.21 8.20 -11.92
N GLN A 12 -8.17 9.07 -11.56
CA GLN A 12 -8.70 9.14 -10.20
C GLN A 12 -9.27 7.80 -9.73
N ILE A 13 -10.14 7.19 -10.56
CA ILE A 13 -10.75 5.89 -10.27
C ILE A 13 -9.68 4.80 -10.17
N ALA A 14 -8.71 4.79 -11.10
CA ALA A 14 -7.61 3.83 -11.07
C ALA A 14 -6.79 3.94 -9.78
N ASN A 15 -6.48 5.16 -9.32
CA ASN A 15 -5.74 5.40 -8.08
C ASN A 15 -6.52 4.94 -6.84
N ILE A 16 -7.83 5.18 -6.79
CA ILE A 16 -8.69 4.69 -5.70
C ILE A 16 -8.69 3.16 -5.66
N ILE A 17 -8.88 2.50 -6.80
CA ILE A 17 -8.87 1.03 -6.89
C ILE A 17 -7.50 0.49 -6.48
N ALA A 18 -6.41 1.07 -7.00
CA ALA A 18 -5.05 0.66 -6.68
C ALA A 18 -4.76 0.79 -5.17
N PHE A 19 -5.24 1.85 -4.53
CA PHE A 19 -5.09 2.05 -3.09
C PHE A 19 -5.87 1.02 -2.26
N ILE A 20 -7.10 0.71 -2.65
CA ILE A 20 -7.87 -0.35 -1.99
C ILE A 20 -7.15 -1.68 -2.14
N VAL A 21 -6.69 -2.01 -3.36
CA VAL A 21 -5.98 -3.26 -3.64
C VAL A 21 -4.70 -3.38 -2.81
N VAL A 22 -3.85 -2.34 -2.76
CA VAL A 22 -2.60 -2.43 -1.98
C VAL A 22 -2.88 -2.59 -0.49
N LEU A 23 -3.89 -1.89 0.04
CA LEU A 23 -4.27 -2.01 1.45
C LEU A 23 -4.80 -3.43 1.75
N SER A 24 -5.68 -3.95 0.90
CA SER A 24 -6.20 -5.32 1.02
C SER A 24 -5.08 -6.35 0.97
N VAL A 25 -4.17 -6.27 -0.01
CA VAL A 25 -3.05 -7.21 -0.14
C VAL A 25 -2.13 -7.11 1.07
N ASN A 26 -1.83 -5.90 1.56
CA ASN A 26 -1.00 -5.72 2.75
C ASN A 26 -1.64 -6.35 3.99
N VAL A 27 -2.94 -6.11 4.22
CA VAL A 27 -3.68 -6.73 5.34
C VAL A 27 -3.72 -8.24 5.18
N LEU A 28 -4.08 -8.75 4.00
CA LEU A 28 -4.14 -10.18 3.74
C LEU A 28 -2.78 -10.84 3.90
N SER A 29 -1.68 -10.22 3.49
CA SER A 29 -0.34 -10.80 3.64
C SER A 29 0.07 -11.03 5.10
N ASN A 30 -0.53 -10.30 6.04
CA ASN A 30 -0.31 -10.46 7.48
C ASN A 30 -1.38 -11.34 8.14
N ALA A 31 -2.65 -11.17 7.77
CA ALA A 31 -3.78 -11.92 8.36
C ALA A 31 -3.93 -13.34 7.81
N LEU A 32 -3.58 -13.52 6.53
CA LEU A 32 -3.55 -14.80 5.84
C LEU A 32 -2.16 -14.95 5.23
N PRO A 33 -1.15 -15.34 6.04
CA PRO A 33 0.24 -15.39 5.59
C PRO A 33 0.32 -16.32 4.38
N LEU A 34 0.45 -15.72 3.20
CA LEU A 34 0.56 -16.42 1.94
C LEU A 34 1.84 -17.24 2.04
N ASN A 35 1.74 -18.58 2.05
CA ASN A 35 2.83 -19.52 2.36
C ASN A 35 3.15 -19.75 3.85
N GLY A 36 2.20 -19.47 4.76
CA GLY A 36 2.30 -19.81 6.18
C GLY A 36 3.29 -18.98 7.00
N ARG A 37 3.90 -17.95 6.40
CA ARG A 37 4.79 -17.00 7.07
C ARG A 37 4.47 -15.57 6.63
N THR A 38 4.54 -14.64 7.56
CA THR A 38 4.43 -13.19 7.32
C THR A 38 5.74 -12.64 6.75
N ALA A 39 5.68 -11.43 6.17
CA ALA A 39 6.89 -10.75 5.67
C ALA A 39 7.92 -10.51 6.79
N GLY A 40 7.46 -10.21 8.01
CA GLY A 40 8.32 -10.05 9.18
C GLY A 40 9.05 -11.34 9.54
N GLU A 41 8.34 -12.47 9.59
CA GLU A 41 8.94 -13.78 9.92
C GLU A 41 9.91 -14.29 8.84
N ILE A 42 9.71 -13.90 7.58
CA ILE A 42 10.66 -14.17 6.49
C ILE A 42 11.90 -13.29 6.64
N SER A 43 11.71 -12.01 6.97
CA SER A 43 12.78 -11.06 7.22
C SER A 43 13.66 -11.50 8.41
N ASP A 44 13.03 -11.93 9.51
CA ASP A 44 13.72 -12.39 10.72
C ASP A 44 14.47 -13.71 10.50
N ALA A 45 14.02 -14.54 9.55
CA ALA A 45 14.68 -15.78 9.18
C ALA A 45 15.96 -15.57 8.34
N LEU A 46 16.16 -14.36 7.79
CA LEU A 46 17.31 -13.99 6.97
C LEU A 46 18.09 -12.84 7.64
N PRO A 47 18.82 -13.12 8.73
CA PRO A 47 19.52 -12.10 9.48
C PRO A 47 20.63 -11.48 8.63
N SER A 48 20.64 -10.15 8.55
CA SER A 48 21.67 -9.36 7.90
C SER A 48 21.86 -8.05 8.66
N TYR A 49 23.02 -7.40 8.49
CA TYR A 49 23.27 -6.07 9.07
C TYR A 49 22.31 -4.97 8.55
N PHE A 50 21.55 -5.27 7.50
CA PHE A 50 20.58 -4.36 6.88
C PHE A 50 19.13 -4.78 7.14
N THR A 51 18.90 -5.88 7.86
CA THR A 51 17.55 -6.33 8.20
C THR A 51 16.98 -5.34 9.21
N PRO A 52 15.88 -4.63 8.86
CA PRO A 52 15.33 -3.62 9.74
C PRO A 52 14.61 -4.28 10.93
N ALA A 53 14.47 -3.54 12.02
CA ALA A 53 13.68 -4.00 13.16
C ALA A 53 12.20 -4.17 12.76
N GLY A 54 11.47 -5.06 13.43
CA GLY A 54 10.07 -5.35 13.11
C GLY A 54 9.15 -4.13 13.10
N TYR A 55 9.40 -3.12 13.95
CA TYR A 55 8.63 -1.87 13.96
C TYR A 55 8.86 -1.01 12.71
N THR A 56 9.95 -1.20 11.96
CA THR A 56 10.21 -0.45 10.73
C THR A 56 9.16 -0.72 9.67
N PHE A 57 8.53 -1.90 9.68
CA PHE A 57 7.38 -2.19 8.81
C PHE A 57 6.16 -1.31 9.10
N SER A 58 6.07 -0.64 10.26
CA SER A 58 5.00 0.33 10.54
C SER A 58 5.05 1.56 9.62
N ILE A 59 6.13 1.78 8.87
CA ILE A 59 6.23 2.86 7.87
C ILE A 59 5.11 2.79 6.82
N TRP A 60 4.60 1.59 6.53
CA TRP A 60 3.48 1.39 5.62
C TRP A 60 2.24 2.20 6.03
N LEU A 61 1.97 2.33 7.34
CA LEU A 61 0.84 3.12 7.84
C LEU A 61 0.99 4.61 7.47
N LEU A 62 2.19 5.18 7.64
CA LEU A 62 2.46 6.57 7.28
C LEU A 62 2.30 6.78 5.77
N ILE A 63 2.79 5.85 4.96
CA ILE A 63 2.63 5.88 3.50
C ILE A 63 1.15 5.81 3.12
N TYR A 64 0.37 4.91 3.74
CA TYR A 64 -1.06 4.79 3.45
C TYR A 64 -1.86 6.04 3.84
N ILE A 65 -1.51 6.70 4.94
CA ILE A 65 -2.10 7.98 5.32
C ILE A 65 -1.77 9.06 4.27
N GLY A 66 -0.52 9.15 3.82
CA GLY A 66 -0.11 10.08 2.77
C GLY A 66 -0.84 9.82 1.45
N LEU A 67 -0.96 8.56 1.05
CA LEU A 67 -1.71 8.15 -0.14
C LEU A 67 -3.21 8.45 -0.01
N LEU A 68 -3.80 8.22 1.15
CA LEU A 68 -5.18 8.57 1.43
C LEU A 68 -5.40 10.08 1.28
N GLY A 69 -4.50 10.89 1.84
CA GLY A 69 -4.53 12.34 1.67
C GLY A 69 -4.45 12.75 0.19
N PHE A 70 -3.55 12.14 -0.58
CA PHE A 70 -3.46 12.35 -2.02
C PHE A 70 -4.75 11.95 -2.76
N ILE A 71 -5.36 10.82 -2.41
CA ILE A 71 -6.62 10.33 -3.01
C ILE A 71 -7.77 11.29 -2.74
N ILE A 72 -7.87 11.81 -1.51
CA ILE A 72 -8.86 12.82 -1.15
C ILE A 72 -8.59 14.09 -1.95
N TYR A 73 -7.35 14.58 -1.96
CA TYR A 73 -6.97 15.79 -2.66
C TYR A 73 -7.29 15.71 -4.16
N GLN A 74 -6.95 14.61 -4.84
CA GLN A 74 -7.26 14.45 -6.26
C GLN A 74 -8.76 14.31 -6.53
N ALA A 75 -9.59 13.92 -5.55
CA ALA A 75 -11.02 13.64 -5.74
C ALA A 75 -11.92 14.85 -5.45
N LEU A 76 -11.38 15.86 -4.77
CA LEU A 76 -11.97 17.19 -4.58
C LEU A 76 -11.87 18.02 -5.87
#